data_AF-A0A645GJ79-F1
#
_entry.id   AF-A0A645GJ79-F1
#
_cell.length_a   1.000
_cell.length_b   1.000
_cell.length_c   1.000
_cell.angle_alpha   90.00
_cell.angle_beta   90.00
_cell.angle_gamma   90.00
#
_symmetry.space_group_name_H-M   'P 1'
#
loop_
_entity.id
_entity.type
_entity.pdbx_description
1 polymer ?
#
loop_
_entity_poly.entity_id
_entity_poly.type
_entity_poly.pdbx_seq_one_letter_code
_entity_poly.pdbx_strand_id
1 'polypeptide(L)' 'MTRKVDELGRVVIPPSIRDALGLKSNSEVNIDCVEGKIILTSTKPCCAICRSMEHKLFSVNKTFVCVECLNQIKKF' A
#
# COMPACT_ATOMS: atom_id res chain seq x y z
N MET A 1 8.49 -17.16 9.86
CA MET A 1 8.42 -18.16 8.75
C MET A 1 9.58 -17.89 7.82
N THR A 2 10.16 -18.93 7.21
CA THR A 2 11.34 -18.78 6.33
C THR A 2 11.01 -19.28 4.93
N ARG A 3 11.47 -18.58 3.90
CA ARG A 3 11.34 -18.95 2.50
C ARG A 3 12.70 -18.86 1.82
N LYS A 4 12.98 -19.81 0.94
CA LYS A 4 14.17 -19.73 0.09
C LYS A 4 13.92 -18.71 -1.00
N VAL A 5 14.99 -18.02 -1.37
CA VAL A 5 15.04 -17.21 -2.58
C VAL A 5 15.30 -18.17 -3.74
N ASP A 6 14.59 -17.99 -4.85
CA ASP A 6 14.82 -18.80 -6.05
C ASP A 6 16.09 -18.34 -6.81
N GLU A 7 16.42 -19.02 -7.90
CA GLU A 7 17.61 -18.74 -8.71
C GLU A 7 17.62 -17.33 -9.33
N LEU A 8 16.46 -16.67 -9.40
CA LEU A 8 16.29 -15.34 -9.97
C LEU A 8 16.17 -14.25 -8.90
N GLY A 9 16.33 -14.59 -7.61
CA GLY A 9 16.23 -13.60 -6.53
C GLY A 9 14.82 -13.34 -6.03
N ARG A 10 13.81 -14.14 -6.41
CA ARG A 10 12.41 -13.93 -6.00
C ARG A 10 12.10 -14.68 -4.70
N VAL A 11 11.17 -14.14 -3.91
CA VAL A 11 10.62 -14.79 -2.72
C VAL A 11 9.11 -14.91 -2.82
N VAL A 12 8.57 -16.04 -2.38
CA VAL A 12 7.12 -16.28 -2.38
C VAL A 12 6.49 -15.73 -1.10
N ILE A 13 5.54 -14.82 -1.24
CA ILE A 13 4.70 -14.33 -0.13
C ILE A 13 3.54 -15.32 0.09
N PRO A 14 3.43 -15.95 1.28
CA PRO A 14 2.37 -16.92 1.56
C PRO A 14 0.96 -16.31 1.52
N PRO A 15 -0.07 -17.13 1.25
CA PRO A 15 -1.47 -16.68 1.15
C PRO A 15 -1.92 -15.82 2.33
N SER A 16 -1.62 -16.24 3.57
CA SER A 16 -2.03 -15.50 4.78
C SER A 16 -1.48 -14.07 4.85
N ILE A 17 -0.23 -13.84 4.44
CA ILE A 17 0.35 -12.49 4.39
C ILE A 17 -0.26 -11.70 3.23
N ARG A 18 -0.51 -12.34 2.07
CA ARG A 18 -1.16 -11.67 0.95
C ARG A 18 -2.56 -11.18 1.33
N ASP A 19 -3.34 -12.00 2.04
CA ASP A 19 -4.67 -11.63 2.50
C ASP A 19 -4.61 -10.48 3.52
N ALA A 20 -3.67 -10.53 4.46
CA ALA A 20 -3.47 -9.46 5.45
C ALA A 20 -3.06 -8.12 4.80
N LEU A 21 -2.22 -8.16 3.76
CA LEU A 21 -1.79 -6.98 3.00
C LEU A 21 -2.77 -6.58 1.87
N GLY A 22 -3.79 -7.38 1.59
CA GLY A 22 -4.72 -7.17 0.48
C GLY A 22 -4.08 -7.32 -0.91
N LEU A 23 -3.00 -8.10 -1.01
CA LEU A 23 -2.28 -8.33 -2.27
C LEU A 23 -3.00 -9.38 -3.12
N LYS A 24 -3.46 -8.96 -4.29
CA LYS A 24 -4.01 -9.84 -5.34
C LYS A 24 -2.95 -10.12 -6.41
N SER A 25 -3.22 -11.08 -7.29
CA SER A 25 -2.41 -11.29 -8.50
C SER A 25 -2.24 -9.98 -9.26
N ASN A 26 -1.01 -9.67 -9.71
CA ASN A 26 -0.62 -8.41 -10.37
C ASN A 26 -0.73 -7.14 -9.52
N SER A 27 -0.82 -7.24 -8.19
CA SER A 27 -0.74 -6.04 -7.33
C SER A 27 0.67 -5.47 -7.31
N GLU A 28 0.77 -4.14 -7.36
CA GLU A 28 2.02 -3.43 -7.12
C GLU A 28 2.36 -3.44 -5.62
N VAL A 29 3.65 -3.47 -5.31
CA VAL A 29 4.17 -3.49 -3.95
C VAL A 29 5.35 -2.53 -3.90
N ASN A 30 5.34 -1.61 -2.94
CA ASN A 30 6.49 -0.78 -2.66
C ASN A 30 7.51 -1.58 -1.85
N ILE A 31 8.78 -1.46 -2.25
CA ILE A 31 9.91 -2.16 -1.64
C ILE A 31 10.89 -1.11 -1.14
N ASP A 32 11.07 -1.05 0.18
CA ASP A 32 12.01 -0.13 0.83
C ASP A 32 13.09 -0.91 1.59
N CYS A 33 14.31 -0.37 1.62
CA CYS A 33 15.43 -0.95 2.37
C CYS A 33 15.78 -0.03 3.55
N VAL A 34 15.53 -0.49 4.77
CA VAL A 34 15.75 0.29 6.00
C VAL A 34 16.47 -0.59 7.01
N GLU A 35 17.63 -0.14 7.51
CA GLU A 35 18.42 -0.86 8.53
C GLU A 35 18.74 -2.33 8.16
N GLY A 36 19.02 -2.59 6.88
CA GLY A 36 19.29 -3.95 6.39
C GLY A 36 18.05 -4.86 6.33
N LYS A 37 16.85 -4.31 6.50
CA LYS A 37 15.57 -5.01 6.33
C LYS A 37 14.89 -4.56 5.05
N ILE A 38 14.19 -5.49 4.41
CA ILE A 38 13.28 -5.20 3.30
C ILE A 38 11.88 -4.99 3.88
N ILE A 39 11.29 -3.83 3.62
CA ILE A 39 9.92 -3.48 4.00
C ILE A 39 9.07 -3.54 2.73
N LEU A 40 8.03 -4.37 2.76
CA LEU A 40 7.07 -4.52 1.68
C LEU A 40 5.75 -3.83 2.07
N THR A 41 5.31 -2.86 1.28
CA THR A 41 4.07 -2.13 1.53
C THR A 41 3.11 -2.27 0.34
N SER A 42 1.85 -2.64 0.61
CA SER A 42 0.81 -2.68 -0.44
C SER A 42 0.59 -1.26 -1.00
N THR A 43 0.53 -1.10 -2.31
CA THR A 43 0.06 0.16 -2.94
C THR A 43 -1.45 0.30 -2.76
N LYS A 44 -1.90 0.48 -1.51
CA LYS A 44 -3.27 0.89 -1.28
C LYS A 44 -3.40 2.34 -1.74
N PRO A 45 -4.53 2.70 -2.37
CA PRO A 45 -4.84 4.10 -2.53
C PRO A 45 -4.78 4.75 -1.15
N CYS A 46 -4.06 5.86 -1.04
CA CYS A 46 -4.02 6.69 0.15
C CYS A 46 -4.47 8.09 -0.23
N CYS A 47 -4.85 8.89 0.76
CA CYS A 47 -5.20 10.28 0.50
C CYS A 47 -3.98 11.02 -0.07
N ALA A 48 -4.12 11.68 -1.22
CA ALA A 48 -3.03 12.44 -1.84
C ALA A 48 -2.56 13.64 -1.01
N ILE A 49 -3.35 14.06 -0.02
CA ILE A 49 -3.04 15.21 0.86
C ILE A 49 -2.38 14.74 2.15
N CYS A 50 -3.08 13.93 2.96
CA CYS A 50 -2.57 13.50 4.27
C CYS A 50 -1.90 12.12 4.28
N ARG A 51 -1.88 11.40 3.15
CA ARG A 51 -1.40 10.02 3.01
C ARG A 51 -2.06 8.99 3.94
N SER A 52 -3.13 9.36 4.64
CA SER A 52 -3.90 8.43 5.46
C SER A 52 -4.57 7.37 4.59
N MET A 53 -4.49 6.13 5.05
CA MET A 53 -5.18 4.96 4.51
C MET A 53 -6.38 4.54 5.38
N GLU A 54 -6.53 5.14 6.57
CA GLU A 54 -7.61 4.80 7.51
C GLU A 54 -8.93 5.49 7.15
N HIS A 55 -8.84 6.65 6.52
CA HIS A 55 -10.00 7.48 6.22
C HIS A 55 -10.65 7.06 4.89
N LYS A 56 -11.98 7.14 4.82
CA LYS A 56 -12.74 6.83 3.61
C LYS A 56 -12.25 7.69 2.44
N LEU A 57 -11.71 7.04 1.41
CA LEU A 57 -11.17 7.68 0.22
C LEU A 57 -12.25 7.87 -0.84
N PHE A 58 -12.19 9.02 -1.50
CA PHE A 58 -12.99 9.37 -2.66
C PHE A 58 -12.06 9.56 -3.86
N SER A 59 -12.46 9.05 -5.02
CA SER A 59 -11.73 9.27 -6.27
C SER A 59 -12.15 10.61 -6.89
N VAL A 60 -11.18 11.49 -7.14
CA VAL A 60 -11.33 12.77 -7.81
C VAL A 60 -10.24 12.86 -8.89
N ASN A 61 -10.63 12.91 -10.17
CA ASN A 61 -9.69 13.01 -11.30
C ASN A 61 -8.49 12.05 -11.22
N LYS A 62 -8.76 10.76 -10.99
CA LYS A 62 -7.74 9.68 -10.85
C LYS A 62 -6.85 9.77 -9.60
N THR A 63 -7.15 10.69 -8.68
CA THR A 63 -6.47 10.84 -7.40
C THR A 63 -7.41 10.45 -6.27
N PHE A 64 -6.89 9.87 -5.19
CA PHE A 64 -7.69 9.54 -4.01
C PHE A 64 -7.53 10.63 -2.95
N VAL A 65 -8.64 11.13 -2.40
CA VAL A 65 -8.65 12.11 -1.32
C VAL A 65 -9.61 11.64 -0.23
N CYS A 66 -9.20 11.69 1.03
CA CYS A 66 -10.06 11.27 2.14
C CYS A 66 -11.12 12.31 2.50
N VAL A 67 -12.16 11.86 3.19
CA VAL A 67 -13.27 12.71 3.66
C VAL A 67 -12.80 13.92 4.47
N GLU A 68 -11.76 13.76 5.30
CA GLU A 68 -11.26 14.83 6.15
C GLU A 68 -10.60 15.94 5.34
N CYS A 69 -9.73 15.57 4.38
CA CYS A 69 -9.10 16.54 3.50
C CYS A 69 -10.14 17.21 2.59
N LEU A 70 -11.17 16.48 2.12
CA LEU A 70 -12.28 17.10 1.40
C LEU A 70 -13.05 18.11 2.26
N ASN A 71 -13.29 17.81 3.53
CA ASN A 71 -13.98 18.72 4.45
C ASN A 71 -13.12 19.95 4.78
N GLN A 72 -11.79 19.82 4.84
CA GLN A 72 -10.89 20.96 4.96
C GLN A 72 -10.94 21.85 3.71
N ILE A 73 -10.98 21.26 2.52
CA ILE A 73 -11.09 22.01 1.25
C ILE A 73 -12.43 22.75 1.17
N LYS A 74 -13.55 22.13 1.54
CA LYS A 74 -14.89 22.75 1.52
C LYS A 74 -15.07 23.90 2.52
N LYS A 75 -14.21 24.01 3.53
CA LYS A 75 -14.25 25.09 4.53
C LYS A 75 -13.58 26.37 4.03
N PHE A 76 -12.84 26.31 2.92
CA PHE A 76 -12.39 27.45 2.15
C PHE A 76 -13.41 27.79 1.07
#